data_AF-A0A8C2LUC2-F1
#
_entry.id   AF-A0A8C2LUC2-F1
#
_cell.length_a   1.000
_cell.length_b   1.000
_cell.length_c   1.000
_cell.angle_alpha   90.00
_cell.angle_beta   90.00
_cell.angle_gamma   90.00
#
_symmetry.space_group_name_H-M   'P 1'
#
loop_
_entity.id
_entity.type
_entity.pdbx_description
1 polymer ?
#
loop_
_entity_poly.entity_id
_entity_poly.type
_entity_poly.pdbx_seq_one_letter_code
_entity_poly.pdbx_strand_id
1 'polypeptide(L)'
;LNSAMLGFNEEVFLVLIVIEFILGNLVNSFIGLVNGSHWFKSKKMSLSDFIITSLALFRIFLLWIIFTDGLIIVFSYHIHDSGIIMQLIDVLWTFTNHFSVWLISCLGVFYCLKIASFSHPTFLWLKWRASRVVVGMLWGALFLSCVCTMSLMNEFKIYSVLSGSRGTSNMTEYLRLKTSEYNLMHVLGNLWKLPPLIVSLASYFLLLLSLGKHTQQMKQYSIGSRDQSTEAHKRAIRIIFSFLLLFLFYFLCFLILSFSRFLPGTKIARIIGVVITMSYLVGDSFILILCNNKLKQTFVAMLPCECGHLKPGSKGPFAS
;
A
#
# COMPACT_ATOMS: atom_id res chain seq x y z
N LEU A 1 -23.02 -30.37 15.01
CA LEU A 1 -21.60 -29.99 14.81
C LEU A 1 -20.96 -31.07 13.93
N ASN A 2 -20.96 -30.91 12.61
CA ASN A 2 -20.17 -31.78 11.74
C ASN A 2 -18.82 -31.10 11.54
N SER A 3 -17.79 -31.63 12.20
CA SER A 3 -16.39 -31.31 11.91
C SER A 3 -16.06 -31.92 10.54
N ALA A 4 -16.30 -31.16 9.47
CA ALA A 4 -15.73 -31.48 8.17
C ALA A 4 -14.20 -31.43 8.33
N MET A 5 -13.54 -32.57 8.12
CA MET A 5 -12.09 -32.68 8.16
C MET A 5 -11.54 -31.81 7.02
N LEU A 6 -10.78 -30.75 7.33
CA LEU A 6 -10.17 -29.90 6.31
C LEU A 6 -9.18 -30.74 5.48
N GLY A 7 -9.07 -30.43 4.18
CA GLY A 7 -8.02 -31.03 3.37
C GLY A 7 -6.63 -30.48 3.77
N PHE A 8 -5.57 -31.27 3.60
CA PHE A 8 -4.18 -30.85 3.89
C PHE A 8 -3.80 -29.49 3.29
N ASN A 9 -4.23 -29.20 2.06
CA ASN A 9 -3.98 -27.92 1.39
C ASN A 9 -4.68 -26.73 2.08
N GLU A 10 -5.84 -26.95 2.67
CA GLU A 10 -6.62 -25.93 3.38
C GLU A 10 -6.04 -25.67 4.77
N GLU A 11 -5.52 -26.71 5.44
CA GLU A 11 -4.77 -26.57 6.69
C GLU A 11 -3.49 -25.76 6.49
N VAL A 12 -2.68 -26.09 5.47
CA VAL A 12 -1.46 -25.34 5.12
C VAL A 12 -1.80 -23.89 4.80
N PHE A 13 -2.87 -23.65 4.03
CA PHE A 13 -3.34 -22.30 3.74
C PHE A 13 -3.73 -21.54 5.02
N LEU A 14 -4.48 -22.16 5.91
CA LEU A 14 -4.93 -21.52 7.15
C LEU A 14 -3.73 -21.12 8.02
N VAL A 15 -2.72 -21.99 8.12
CA VAL A 15 -1.46 -21.66 8.82
C VAL A 15 -0.76 -20.47 8.17
N LEU A 16 -0.65 -20.44 6.83
CA LEU A 16 -0.03 -19.34 6.11
C LEU A 16 -0.76 -18.00 6.34
N ILE A 17 -2.09 -17.97 6.20
CA ILE A 17 -2.84 -16.71 6.39
C ILE A 17 -2.74 -16.21 7.83
N VAL A 18 -2.69 -17.11 8.82
CA VAL A 18 -2.55 -16.73 10.23
C VAL A 18 -1.18 -16.13 10.49
N ILE A 19 -0.11 -16.73 9.95
CA ILE A 19 1.25 -16.20 10.07
C ILE A 19 1.34 -14.81 9.43
N GLU A 20 0.87 -14.66 8.19
CA GLU A 20 0.89 -13.38 7.46
C GLU A 20 0.03 -12.32 8.15
N PHE A 21 -1.13 -12.70 8.69
CA PHE A 21 -2.01 -11.82 9.43
C PHE A 21 -1.34 -11.30 10.72
N ILE A 22 -0.74 -12.19 11.52
CA ILE A 22 -0.02 -11.81 12.74
C ILE A 22 1.13 -10.87 12.38
N LEU A 23 1.96 -11.27 11.40
CA LEU A 23 3.12 -10.49 10.98
C LEU A 23 2.72 -9.11 10.44
N GLY A 24 1.70 -9.06 9.59
CA GLY A 24 1.18 -7.82 9.02
C GLY A 24 0.62 -6.88 10.08
N ASN A 25 -0.14 -7.39 11.05
CA ASN A 25 -0.63 -6.57 12.16
C ASN A 25 0.52 -6.05 13.02
N LEU A 26 1.48 -6.90 13.40
CA LEU A 26 2.64 -6.49 14.20
C LEU A 26 3.42 -5.34 13.54
N VAL A 27 3.73 -5.48 12.25
CA VAL A 27 4.48 -4.48 11.49
C VAL A 27 3.70 -3.16 11.39
N ASN A 28 2.42 -3.21 11.04
CA ASN A 28 1.61 -1.99 10.90
C ASN A 28 1.29 -1.33 12.25
N SER A 29 1.06 -2.11 13.31
CA SER A 29 0.90 -1.60 14.67
C SER A 29 2.17 -0.92 15.17
N PHE A 30 3.35 -1.48 14.90
CA PHE A 30 4.63 -0.83 15.21
C PHE A 30 4.74 0.55 14.55
N ILE A 31 4.41 0.65 13.25
CA ILE A 31 4.43 1.94 12.52
C ILE A 31 3.48 2.95 13.18
N GLY A 32 2.26 2.51 13.51
CA GLY A 32 1.26 3.34 14.18
C GLY A 32 1.70 3.81 15.56
N LEU A 33 2.30 2.92 16.36
CA LEU A 33 2.79 3.23 17.70
C LEU A 33 3.98 4.21 17.70
N VAL A 34 4.96 4.01 16.82
CA VAL A 34 6.12 4.91 16.73
C VAL A 34 5.71 6.32 16.32
N ASN A 35 4.78 6.45 15.37
CA ASN A 35 4.30 7.75 14.93
C ASN A 35 3.28 8.38 15.90
N GLY A 36 2.41 7.57 16.50
CA GLY A 36 1.41 8.00 17.48
C GLY A 36 2.03 8.41 18.82
N SER A 37 3.09 7.74 19.27
CA SER A 37 3.80 8.11 20.51
C SER A 37 4.46 9.49 20.42
N HIS A 38 4.99 9.86 19.25
CA HIS A 38 5.50 11.21 19.00
C HIS A 38 4.39 12.25 19.09
N TRP A 39 3.20 11.95 18.54
CA TRP A 39 2.04 12.83 18.66
C TRP A 39 1.60 12.99 20.12
N PHE A 40 1.55 11.91 20.90
CA PHE A 40 1.20 11.98 22.32
C PHE A 40 2.17 12.86 23.13
N LYS A 41 3.48 12.75 22.85
CA LYS A 41 4.52 13.53 23.55
C LYS A 41 4.59 15.00 23.15
N SER A 42 4.44 15.31 21.85
CA SER A 42 4.68 16.65 21.31
C SER A 42 3.41 17.45 20.99
N LYS A 43 2.23 16.81 21.04
CA LYS A 43 0.93 17.31 20.56
C LYS A 43 0.95 17.85 19.13
N LYS A 44 1.99 17.55 18.36
CA LYS A 44 2.18 17.97 16.96
C LYS A 44 2.48 16.75 16.10
N MET A 45 1.72 16.61 15.01
CA MET A 45 1.93 15.53 14.05
C MET A 45 2.36 16.14 12.71
N SER A 46 3.48 15.66 12.16
CA SER A 46 3.87 16.07 10.82
C SER A 46 2.92 15.45 9.79
N LEU A 47 2.71 16.12 8.65
CA LEU A 47 1.84 15.59 7.59
C LEU A 47 2.30 14.21 7.09
N SER A 48 3.62 13.98 7.02
CA SER A 48 4.18 12.68 6.68
C SER A 48 3.85 11.61 7.71
N ASP A 49 4.00 11.92 9.01
CA ASP A 49 3.65 10.98 10.07
C ASP A 49 2.15 10.67 10.04
N PHE A 50 1.30 11.67 9.76
CA PHE A 50 -0.14 11.50 9.62
C PHE A 50 -0.52 10.55 8.48
N ILE A 51 0.07 10.74 7.29
CA ILE A 51 -0.18 9.87 6.13
C ILE A 51 0.31 8.45 6.41
N ILE A 52 1.51 8.29 6.99
CA ILE A 52 2.07 6.97 7.32
C ILE A 52 1.21 6.25 8.37
N THR A 53 0.77 6.96 9.40
CA THR A 53 -0.09 6.38 10.45
C THR A 53 -1.46 5.99 9.91
N SER A 54 -2.05 6.86 9.06
CA SER A 54 -3.30 6.55 8.37
C SER A 54 -3.12 5.31 7.49
N LEU A 55 -2.04 5.24 6.71
CA LEU A 55 -1.75 4.09 5.85
C LEU A 55 -1.63 2.79 6.65
N ALA A 56 -0.91 2.81 7.78
CA ALA A 56 -0.80 1.66 8.67
C ALA A 56 -2.16 1.21 9.22
N LEU A 57 -3.02 2.16 9.60
CA LEU A 57 -4.38 1.89 10.08
C LEU A 57 -5.26 1.27 8.99
N PHE A 58 -5.29 1.84 7.78
CA PHE A 58 -6.04 1.27 6.66
C PHE A 58 -5.51 -0.12 6.27
N ARG A 59 -4.21 -0.39 6.41
CA ARG A 59 -3.64 -1.72 6.19
C ARG A 59 -4.07 -2.74 7.22
N ILE A 60 -4.11 -2.36 8.51
CA ILE A 60 -4.67 -3.23 9.56
C ILE A 60 -6.10 -3.62 9.16
N PHE A 61 -6.96 -2.64 8.86
CA PHE A 61 -8.32 -2.92 8.39
C PHE A 61 -8.35 -3.86 7.17
N LEU A 62 -7.46 -3.63 6.20
CA LEU A 62 -7.37 -4.44 4.99
C LEU A 62 -6.97 -5.90 5.29
N LEU A 63 -6.01 -6.12 6.19
CA LEU A 63 -5.61 -7.45 6.65
C LEU A 63 -6.77 -8.16 7.36
N TRP A 64 -7.57 -7.46 8.16
CA TRP A 64 -8.77 -8.04 8.79
C TRP A 64 -9.83 -8.46 7.75
N ILE A 65 -10.03 -7.65 6.72
CA ILE A 65 -10.96 -7.97 5.62
C ILE A 65 -10.51 -9.23 4.88
N ILE A 66 -9.24 -9.30 4.45
CA ILE A 66 -8.72 -10.48 3.72
C ILE A 66 -8.70 -11.72 4.60
N PHE A 67 -8.35 -11.58 5.89
CA PHE A 67 -8.34 -12.70 6.81
C PHE A 67 -9.74 -13.29 6.96
N THR A 68 -10.75 -12.42 7.11
CA THR A 68 -12.15 -12.84 7.18
C THR A 68 -12.60 -13.52 5.88
N ASP A 69 -12.24 -12.96 4.71
CA ASP A 69 -12.51 -13.56 3.40
C ASP A 69 -11.87 -14.95 3.26
N GLY A 70 -10.60 -15.09 3.65
CA GLY A 70 -9.87 -16.36 3.67
C GLY A 70 -10.53 -17.42 4.55
N LEU A 71 -11.04 -17.04 5.74
CA LEU A 71 -11.80 -17.94 6.61
C LEU A 71 -13.12 -18.36 5.96
N ILE A 72 -13.85 -17.43 5.32
CA ILE A 72 -15.11 -17.74 4.64
C ILE A 72 -14.88 -18.71 3.47
N ILE A 73 -13.80 -18.54 2.70
CA ILE A 73 -13.42 -19.46 1.61
C ILE A 73 -13.20 -20.89 2.12
N VAL A 74 -12.56 -21.03 3.29
CA VAL A 74 -12.23 -22.34 3.88
C VAL A 74 -13.46 -23.00 4.47
N PHE A 75 -14.20 -22.30 5.33
CA PHE A 75 -15.28 -22.88 6.12
C PHE A 75 -16.66 -22.86 5.44
N SER A 76 -16.89 -21.93 4.51
CA SER A 76 -18.23 -21.65 3.97
C SER A 76 -18.21 -21.36 2.46
N TYR A 77 -17.40 -22.10 1.70
CA TYR A 77 -17.28 -21.94 0.24
C TYR A 77 -18.62 -21.94 -0.50
N HIS A 78 -19.59 -22.77 -0.08
CA HIS A 78 -20.90 -22.86 -0.73
C HIS A 78 -21.81 -21.65 -0.52
N ILE A 79 -21.56 -20.82 0.51
CA ILE A 79 -22.32 -19.59 0.82
C ILE A 79 -21.61 -18.34 0.27
N HIS A 80 -20.35 -18.50 -0.15
CA HIS A 80 -19.48 -17.43 -0.63
C HIS A 80 -20.02 -16.69 -1.86
N ASP A 81 -20.77 -17.36 -2.75
CA ASP A 81 -21.01 -16.84 -4.11
C ASP A 81 -22.22 -15.90 -4.25
N SER A 82 -23.06 -15.72 -3.21
CA SER A 82 -24.28 -14.89 -3.36
C SER A 82 -24.82 -14.24 -2.08
N GLY A 83 -23.95 -13.85 -1.14
CA GLY A 83 -24.37 -13.28 0.15
C GLY A 83 -24.16 -11.77 0.25
N ILE A 84 -25.03 -11.08 0.99
CA ILE A 84 -24.86 -9.65 1.38
C ILE A 84 -23.50 -9.42 2.06
N ILE A 85 -23.00 -10.43 2.79
CA ILE A 85 -21.71 -10.38 3.47
C ILE A 85 -20.55 -10.26 2.47
N MET A 86 -20.59 -10.97 1.34
CA MET A 86 -19.55 -10.88 0.31
C MET A 86 -19.55 -9.50 -0.35
N GLN A 87 -20.73 -8.96 -0.66
CA GLN A 87 -20.84 -7.59 -1.20
C GLN A 87 -20.27 -6.56 -0.24
N LEU A 88 -20.53 -6.71 1.06
CA LEU A 88 -19.98 -5.82 2.09
C LEU A 88 -18.44 -5.94 2.16
N ILE A 89 -17.91 -7.17 2.12
CA ILE A 89 -16.46 -7.43 2.08
C ILE A 89 -15.82 -6.78 0.85
N ASP A 90 -16.40 -6.94 -0.34
CA ASP A 90 -15.89 -6.38 -1.59
C ASP A 90 -15.92 -4.85 -1.61
N VAL A 91 -16.99 -4.24 -1.07
CA VAL A 91 -17.11 -2.77 -0.96
C VAL A 91 -16.07 -2.22 0.02
N LEU A 92 -15.95 -2.83 1.20
CA LEU A 92 -14.96 -2.43 2.22
C LEU A 92 -13.53 -2.64 1.72
N TRP A 93 -13.27 -3.78 1.07
CA TRP A 93 -12.01 -4.09 0.42
C TRP A 93 -11.63 -3.01 -0.59
N THR A 94 -12.56 -2.68 -1.50
CA THR A 94 -12.29 -1.73 -2.58
C THR A 94 -12.02 -0.34 -2.02
N PHE A 95 -12.85 0.14 -1.09
CA PHE A 95 -12.64 1.44 -0.44
C PHE A 95 -11.25 1.52 0.18
N THR A 96 -10.94 0.56 1.05
CA THR A 96 -9.74 0.53 1.88
C THR A 96 -8.49 0.43 1.01
N ASN A 97 -8.52 -0.42 -0.01
CA ASN A 97 -7.42 -0.62 -0.95
C ASN A 97 -7.26 0.59 -1.90
N HIS A 98 -8.35 1.23 -2.33
CA HIS A 98 -8.26 2.43 -3.17
C HIS A 98 -7.66 3.60 -2.38
N PHE A 99 -8.16 3.84 -1.17
CA PHE A 99 -7.65 4.88 -0.29
C PHE A 99 -6.19 4.63 0.11
N SER A 100 -5.81 3.39 0.40
CA SER A 100 -4.42 3.02 0.70
C SER A 100 -3.46 3.35 -0.44
N VAL A 101 -3.84 3.08 -1.70
CA VAL A 101 -3.03 3.47 -2.87
C VAL A 101 -2.86 4.97 -2.95
N TRP A 102 -3.92 5.74 -2.74
CA TRP A 102 -3.83 7.20 -2.70
C TRP A 102 -2.92 7.71 -1.59
N LEU A 103 -2.96 7.12 -0.39
CA LEU A 103 -2.06 7.49 0.70
C LEU A 103 -0.59 7.26 0.33
N ILE A 104 -0.26 6.13 -0.31
CA ILE A 104 1.09 5.84 -0.82
C ILE A 104 1.51 6.89 -1.86
N SER A 105 0.63 7.21 -2.81
CA SER A 105 0.88 8.25 -3.82
C SER A 105 1.09 9.62 -3.19
N CYS A 106 0.26 10.02 -2.22
CA CYS A 106 0.41 11.26 -1.48
C CYS A 106 1.75 11.35 -0.75
N LEU A 107 2.18 10.25 -0.12
CA LEU A 107 3.49 10.16 0.53
C LEU A 107 4.64 10.29 -0.47
N GLY A 108 4.53 9.63 -1.62
CA GLY A 108 5.48 9.73 -2.73
C GLY A 108 5.61 11.18 -3.23
N VAL A 109 4.49 11.84 -3.55
CA VAL A 109 4.49 13.25 -3.96
C VAL A 109 5.08 14.16 -2.88
N PHE A 110 4.71 13.96 -1.61
CA PHE A 110 5.24 14.75 -0.50
C PHE A 110 6.77 14.64 -0.40
N TYR A 111 7.31 13.42 -0.45
CA TYR A 111 8.76 13.22 -0.43
C TYR A 111 9.43 13.75 -1.70
N CYS A 112 8.81 13.59 -2.86
CA CYS A 112 9.32 14.16 -4.10
C CYS A 112 9.44 15.69 -4.01
N LEU A 113 8.38 16.38 -3.58
CA LEU A 113 8.39 17.85 -3.42
C LEU A 113 9.42 18.31 -2.37
N LYS A 114 9.64 17.50 -1.31
CA LYS A 114 10.61 17.82 -0.27
C LYS A 114 12.06 17.70 -0.76
N ILE A 115 12.36 16.68 -1.58
CA ILE A 115 13.73 16.38 -2.02
C ILE A 115 14.09 17.14 -3.31
N ALA A 116 13.16 17.32 -4.23
CA ALA A 116 13.44 17.99 -5.49
C ALA A 116 13.73 19.49 -5.31
N SER A 117 14.69 19.97 -6.09
CA SER A 117 15.15 21.36 -6.14
C SER A 117 15.12 21.82 -7.60
N PHE A 118 13.93 22.21 -8.07
CA PHE A 118 13.74 22.75 -9.41
C PHE A 118 13.58 24.26 -9.35
N SER A 119 14.28 24.98 -10.22
CA SER A 119 14.25 26.44 -10.28
C SER A 119 13.05 27.01 -11.06
N HIS A 120 12.17 26.15 -11.59
CA HIS A 120 11.00 26.62 -12.35
C HIS A 120 9.89 27.14 -11.42
N PRO A 121 9.25 28.27 -11.76
CA PRO A 121 8.30 28.95 -10.89
C PRO A 121 7.12 28.07 -10.45
N THR A 122 6.58 27.22 -11.32
CA THR A 122 5.48 26.30 -10.97
C THR A 122 5.88 25.27 -9.91
N PHE A 123 7.10 24.72 -9.98
CA PHE A 123 7.57 23.76 -9.00
C PHE A 123 7.90 24.43 -7.66
N LEU A 124 8.49 25.62 -7.68
CA LEU A 124 8.73 26.41 -6.46
C LEU A 124 7.40 26.75 -5.78
N TRP A 125 6.38 27.09 -6.55
CA TRP A 125 5.03 27.30 -6.05
C TRP A 125 4.42 26.04 -5.42
N LEU A 126 4.52 24.89 -6.10
CA LEU A 126 4.08 23.58 -5.60
C LEU A 126 4.85 23.17 -4.33
N LYS A 127 6.16 23.39 -4.28
CA LYS A 127 7.02 23.12 -3.12
C LYS A 127 6.66 24.00 -1.93
N TRP A 128 6.45 25.30 -2.16
CA TRP A 128 6.02 26.24 -1.11
C TRP A 128 4.64 25.89 -0.55
N ARG A 129 3.77 25.29 -1.38
CA ARG A 129 2.45 24.81 -0.98
C ARG A 129 2.37 23.30 -0.76
N ALA A 130 3.49 22.60 -0.58
CA ALA A 130 3.53 21.13 -0.58
C ALA A 130 2.53 20.52 0.41
N SER A 131 2.47 21.03 1.65
CA SER A 131 1.51 20.55 2.65
C SER A 131 0.05 20.77 2.21
N ARG A 132 -0.27 21.92 1.60
CA ARG A 132 -1.63 22.21 1.11
C ARG A 132 -2.00 21.34 -0.10
N VAL A 133 -1.07 21.12 -1.02
CA VAL A 133 -1.28 20.25 -2.19
C VAL A 133 -1.58 18.84 -1.72
N VAL A 134 -0.78 18.30 -0.81
CA VAL A 134 -0.96 16.94 -0.29
C VAL A 134 -2.25 16.82 0.52
N VAL A 135 -2.62 17.81 1.33
CA VAL A 135 -3.94 17.82 2.01
C VAL A 135 -5.08 17.84 0.99
N GLY A 136 -4.98 18.63 -0.08
CA GLY A 136 -5.96 18.61 -1.17
C GLY A 136 -6.05 17.25 -1.86
N MET A 137 -4.90 16.59 -2.09
CA MET A 137 -4.85 15.23 -2.62
C MET A 137 -5.52 14.22 -1.68
N LEU A 138 -5.38 14.36 -0.35
CA LEU A 138 -6.06 13.49 0.62
C LEU A 138 -7.58 13.64 0.57
N TRP A 139 -8.10 14.87 0.45
CA TRP A 139 -9.53 15.10 0.26
C TRP A 139 -10.03 14.54 -1.07
N GLY A 140 -9.28 14.75 -2.16
CA GLY A 140 -9.57 14.16 -3.46
C GLY A 140 -9.53 12.63 -3.44
N ALA A 141 -8.58 12.04 -2.72
CA ALA A 141 -8.46 10.60 -2.52
C ALA A 141 -9.67 10.02 -1.79
N LEU A 142 -10.13 10.69 -0.73
CA LEU A 142 -11.33 10.28 0.01
C LEU A 142 -12.56 10.34 -0.90
N PHE A 143 -12.74 11.46 -1.61
CA PHE A 143 -13.86 11.64 -2.53
C PHE A 143 -13.87 10.57 -3.64
N LEU A 144 -12.74 10.37 -4.31
CA LEU A 144 -12.62 9.38 -5.39
C LEU A 144 -12.81 7.94 -4.88
N SER A 145 -12.34 7.63 -3.67
CA SER A 145 -12.57 6.33 -3.03
C SER A 145 -14.06 6.11 -2.73
N CYS A 146 -14.75 7.12 -2.20
CA CYS A 146 -16.19 7.06 -2.00
C CYS A 146 -16.95 6.87 -3.32
N VAL A 147 -16.64 7.66 -4.36
CA VAL A 147 -17.28 7.54 -5.68
C VAL A 147 -17.06 6.14 -6.26
N CYS A 148 -15.85 5.60 -6.18
CA CYS A 148 -15.53 4.24 -6.62
C CYS A 148 -16.42 3.19 -5.92
N THR A 149 -16.57 3.31 -4.61
CA THR A 149 -17.37 2.36 -3.82
C THR A 149 -18.87 2.49 -4.05
N MET A 150 -19.37 3.71 -4.26
CA MET A 150 -20.77 3.94 -4.62
C MET A 150 -21.09 3.35 -5.99
N SER A 151 -20.16 3.47 -6.94
CA SER A 151 -20.27 2.82 -8.24
C SER A 151 -20.43 1.30 -8.07
N LEU A 152 -19.56 0.65 -7.29
CA LEU A 152 -19.67 -0.79 -7.03
C LEU A 152 -20.97 -1.20 -6.33
N MET A 153 -21.42 -0.42 -5.34
CA MET A 153 -22.67 -0.71 -4.62
C MET A 153 -23.89 -0.62 -5.54
N ASN A 154 -23.91 0.34 -6.47
CA ASN A 154 -24.97 0.45 -7.47
C ASN A 154 -25.00 -0.77 -8.41
N GLU A 155 -23.83 -1.28 -8.80
CA GLU A 155 -23.71 -2.49 -9.62
C GLU A 155 -24.22 -3.75 -8.88
N PHE A 156 -23.86 -3.93 -7.60
CA PHE A 156 -24.38 -5.03 -6.80
C PHE A 156 -25.91 -4.99 -6.67
N LYS A 157 -26.48 -3.78 -6.55
CA LYS A 157 -27.92 -3.59 -6.53
C LYS A 157 -28.55 -4.01 -7.85
N ILE A 158 -28.00 -3.60 -8.98
CA ILE A 158 -28.47 -4.01 -10.32
C ILE A 158 -28.38 -5.53 -10.49
N TYR A 159 -27.28 -6.15 -10.08
CA TYR A 159 -27.10 -7.60 -10.13
C TYR A 159 -28.13 -8.34 -9.29
N SER A 160 -28.35 -7.92 -8.03
CA SER A 160 -29.31 -8.55 -7.12
C SER A 160 -30.75 -8.47 -7.63
N VAL A 161 -31.18 -7.31 -8.11
CA VAL A 161 -32.52 -7.09 -8.68
C VAL A 161 -32.73 -7.99 -9.90
N LEU A 162 -31.71 -8.15 -10.73
CA LEU A 162 -31.77 -8.96 -11.93
C LEU A 162 -31.77 -10.47 -11.61
N SER A 163 -30.97 -10.89 -10.62
CA SER A 163 -30.88 -12.30 -10.19
C SER A 163 -32.17 -12.82 -9.55
N GLY A 164 -32.96 -11.92 -8.93
CA GLY A 164 -34.28 -12.22 -8.39
C GLY A 164 -35.38 -12.40 -9.46
N SER A 165 -35.16 -11.92 -10.69
CA SER A 165 -36.08 -12.08 -11.82
C SER A 165 -35.82 -13.41 -12.55
N ARG A 166 -36.03 -14.52 -11.84
CA ARG A 166 -35.60 -15.87 -12.26
C ARG A 166 -36.71 -16.60 -13.04
N GLY A 167 -37.03 -16.17 -14.27
CA GLY A 167 -38.25 -16.64 -14.96
C GLY A 167 -38.26 -16.84 -16.49
N THR A 168 -37.18 -16.69 -17.28
CA THR A 168 -37.28 -16.87 -18.75
C THR A 168 -36.07 -17.52 -19.43
N SER A 169 -36.34 -18.34 -20.45
CA SER A 169 -35.41 -19.26 -21.13
C SER A 169 -34.31 -18.61 -22.00
N ASN A 170 -34.34 -17.29 -22.22
CA ASN A 170 -33.30 -16.54 -22.98
C ASN A 170 -32.06 -16.17 -22.13
N MET A 171 -31.96 -16.74 -20.92
CA MET A 171 -31.05 -16.28 -19.86
C MET A 171 -29.58 -16.64 -20.08
N THR A 172 -29.25 -17.71 -20.82
CA THR A 172 -27.85 -18.18 -20.93
C THR A 172 -26.96 -17.25 -21.76
N GLU A 173 -27.49 -16.67 -22.84
CA GLU A 173 -26.79 -15.69 -23.68
C GLU A 173 -26.75 -14.32 -22.99
N TYR A 174 -27.84 -13.95 -22.31
CA TYR A 174 -27.92 -12.73 -21.50
C TYR A 174 -26.99 -12.75 -20.27
N LEU A 175 -26.85 -13.88 -19.59
CA LEU A 175 -25.87 -14.09 -18.51
C LEU A 175 -24.43 -14.04 -19.02
N ARG A 176 -24.14 -14.56 -20.24
CA ARG A 176 -22.80 -14.44 -20.84
C ARG A 176 -22.46 -12.99 -21.19
N LEU A 177 -23.40 -12.24 -21.79
CA LEU A 177 -23.25 -10.80 -22.05
C LEU A 177 -23.02 -10.02 -20.74
N LYS A 178 -23.76 -10.35 -19.67
CA LYS A 178 -23.64 -9.64 -18.40
C LYS A 178 -22.45 -10.05 -17.54
N THR A 179 -21.97 -11.29 -17.68
CA THR A 179 -20.67 -11.73 -17.15
C THR A 179 -19.54 -10.99 -17.86
N SER A 180 -19.67 -10.76 -19.17
CA SER A 180 -18.77 -9.89 -19.93
C SER A 180 -18.84 -8.44 -19.46
N GLU A 181 -20.03 -7.90 -19.13
CA GLU A 181 -20.17 -6.55 -18.53
C GLU A 181 -19.58 -6.46 -17.12
N TYR A 182 -19.79 -7.47 -16.26
CA TYR A 182 -19.17 -7.55 -14.94
C TYR A 182 -17.64 -7.57 -15.03
N ASN A 183 -17.10 -8.36 -15.97
CA ASN A 183 -15.69 -8.43 -16.29
C ASN A 183 -15.15 -7.08 -16.83
N LEU A 184 -15.87 -6.43 -17.75
CA LEU A 184 -15.54 -5.10 -18.26
C LEU A 184 -15.56 -4.06 -17.15
N MET A 185 -16.54 -4.12 -16.25
CA MET A 185 -16.68 -3.22 -15.10
C MET A 185 -15.62 -3.46 -14.04
N HIS A 186 -15.18 -4.71 -13.86
CA HIS A 186 -14.06 -5.04 -13.00
C HIS A 186 -12.72 -4.55 -13.59
N VAL A 187 -12.60 -4.54 -14.92
CA VAL A 187 -11.50 -3.84 -15.63
C VAL A 187 -11.63 -2.32 -15.44
N LEU A 188 -12.82 -1.73 -15.54
CA LEU A 188 -13.08 -0.30 -15.27
C LEU A 188 -12.80 0.08 -13.80
N GLY A 189 -13.03 -0.81 -12.85
CA GLY A 189 -12.61 -0.65 -11.45
C GLY A 189 -11.08 -0.59 -11.30
N ASN A 190 -10.33 -1.34 -12.12
CA ASN A 190 -8.88 -1.17 -12.21
C ASN A 190 -8.48 0.16 -12.86
N LEU A 191 -9.28 0.70 -13.80
CA LEU A 191 -9.05 2.05 -14.35
C LEU A 191 -9.10 3.12 -13.26
N TRP A 192 -9.90 2.93 -12.19
CA TRP A 192 -9.93 3.87 -11.07
C TRP A 192 -8.59 3.99 -10.34
N LYS A 193 -7.69 3.00 -10.46
CA LYS A 193 -6.33 3.05 -9.90
C LYS A 193 -5.32 3.79 -10.79
N LEU A 194 -5.69 4.19 -12.01
CA LEU A 194 -4.81 4.93 -12.92
C LEU A 194 -4.53 6.38 -12.48
N PRO A 195 -5.49 7.17 -11.96
CA PRO A 195 -5.22 8.51 -11.48
C PRO A 195 -4.09 8.60 -10.43
N PRO A 196 -4.08 7.81 -9.32
CA PRO A 196 -2.98 7.88 -8.36
C PRO A 196 -1.63 7.43 -8.98
N LEU A 197 -1.65 6.49 -9.93
CA LEU A 197 -0.47 6.08 -10.69
C LEU A 197 0.08 7.25 -11.53
N ILE A 198 -0.76 7.89 -12.34
CA ILE A 198 -0.35 9.00 -13.22
C ILE A 198 0.21 10.15 -12.40
N VAL A 199 -0.45 10.53 -11.30
CA VAL A 199 0.02 11.60 -10.40
C VAL A 199 1.39 11.25 -9.79
N SER A 200 1.57 10.00 -9.38
CA SER A 200 2.85 9.53 -8.83
C SER A 200 3.95 9.55 -9.90
N LEU A 201 3.69 8.98 -11.08
CA LEU A 201 4.64 8.95 -12.20
C LEU A 201 5.04 10.36 -12.66
N ALA A 202 4.07 11.26 -12.80
CA ALA A 202 4.34 12.65 -13.13
C ALA A 202 5.25 13.30 -12.08
N SER A 203 4.99 13.05 -10.80
CA SER A 203 5.81 13.60 -9.70
C SER A 203 7.24 13.06 -9.70
N TYR A 204 7.42 11.75 -9.92
CA TYR A 204 8.75 11.14 -10.03
C TYR A 204 9.49 11.59 -11.28
N PHE A 205 8.80 11.72 -12.41
CA PHE A 205 9.39 12.23 -13.65
C PHE A 205 9.88 13.66 -13.49
N LEU A 206 9.06 14.54 -12.91
CA LEU A 206 9.45 15.91 -12.57
C LEU A 206 10.67 15.94 -11.64
N LEU A 207 10.75 15.02 -10.68
CA LEU A 207 11.89 14.89 -9.79
C LEU A 207 13.17 14.46 -10.53
N LEU A 208 13.09 13.46 -11.42
CA LEU A 208 14.23 13.00 -12.22
C LEU A 208 14.76 14.13 -13.13
N LEU A 209 13.87 14.86 -13.80
CA LEU A 209 14.24 16.01 -14.62
C LEU A 209 14.90 17.12 -13.81
N SER A 210 14.33 17.45 -12.65
CA SER A 210 14.89 18.47 -11.74
C SER A 210 16.32 18.12 -11.34
N LEU A 211 16.55 16.86 -11.02
CA LEU A 211 17.82 16.39 -10.50
C LEU A 211 18.87 16.27 -11.62
N GLY A 212 18.44 15.88 -12.83
CA GLY A 212 19.28 15.91 -14.03
C GLY A 212 19.77 17.31 -14.37
N LYS A 213 18.87 18.31 -14.41
CA LYS A 213 19.25 19.70 -14.68
C LYS A 213 20.18 20.28 -13.61
N HIS A 214 19.90 20.04 -12.33
CA HIS A 214 20.76 20.49 -11.24
C HIS A 214 22.16 19.85 -11.31
N THR A 215 22.24 18.56 -11.64
CA THR A 215 23.52 17.86 -11.84
C THR A 215 24.29 18.43 -13.04
N GLN A 216 23.61 18.79 -14.12
CA GLN A 216 24.23 19.41 -15.29
C GLN A 216 24.77 20.81 -14.98
N GLN A 217 24.03 21.62 -14.23
CA GLN A 217 24.47 22.93 -13.76
C GLN A 217 25.69 22.82 -12.82
N MET A 218 25.66 21.90 -11.85
CA MET A 218 26.81 21.62 -11.00
C MET A 218 28.07 21.23 -11.80
N LYS A 219 27.92 20.37 -12.83
CA LYS A 219 29.05 20.00 -13.71
C LYS A 219 29.60 21.16 -14.53
N GLN A 220 28.79 22.15 -14.88
CA GLN A 220 29.21 23.33 -15.64
C GLN A 220 29.92 24.37 -14.76
N TYR A 221 29.61 24.44 -13.46
CA TYR A 221 30.19 25.40 -12.52
C TYR A 221 31.31 24.84 -11.63
N SER A 222 31.49 23.51 -11.53
CA SER A 222 32.56 22.91 -10.71
C SER A 222 33.86 22.71 -11.53
N ILE A 223 34.67 23.76 -11.66
CA ILE A 223 36.02 23.66 -12.26
C ILE A 223 37.08 23.20 -11.24
N GLY A 224 36.79 23.11 -9.93
CA GLY A 224 37.86 22.98 -8.93
C GLY A 224 37.70 22.07 -7.71
N SER A 225 36.50 21.58 -7.34
CA SER A 225 36.35 20.72 -6.16
C SER A 225 35.55 19.46 -6.48
N ARG A 226 36.14 18.30 -6.18
CA ARG A 226 35.47 17.01 -6.24
C ARG A 226 34.55 16.91 -5.02
N ASP A 227 33.34 17.41 -5.20
CA ASP A 227 32.45 17.81 -4.12
C ASP A 227 31.71 16.62 -3.49
N GLN A 228 31.87 16.42 -2.17
CA GLN A 228 31.14 15.46 -1.32
C GLN A 228 29.60 15.58 -1.48
N SER A 229 29.12 16.76 -1.89
CA SER A 229 27.72 17.08 -2.20
C SER A 229 27.18 16.31 -3.41
N THR A 230 28.02 16.04 -4.43
CA THR A 230 27.58 15.28 -5.63
C THR A 230 27.36 13.80 -5.37
N GLU A 231 28.15 13.17 -4.48
CA GLU A 231 27.91 11.77 -4.09
C GLU A 231 26.69 11.62 -3.18
N ALA A 232 26.44 12.58 -2.28
CA ALA A 232 25.21 12.62 -1.50
C ALA A 232 23.97 12.77 -2.41
N HIS A 233 24.06 13.60 -3.47
CA HIS A 233 22.99 13.72 -4.46
C HIS A 233 22.81 12.46 -5.30
N LYS A 234 23.88 11.84 -5.82
CA LYS A 234 23.80 10.54 -6.55
C LYS A 234 23.15 9.46 -5.71
N ARG A 235 23.47 9.40 -4.42
CA ARG A 235 22.85 8.48 -3.46
C ARG A 235 21.35 8.75 -3.31
N ALA A 236 20.94 10.01 -3.23
CA ALA A 236 19.53 10.39 -3.20
C ALA A 236 18.80 10.01 -4.50
N ILE A 237 19.40 10.24 -5.68
CA ILE A 237 18.82 9.79 -6.97
C ILE A 237 18.58 8.28 -6.95
N ARG A 238 19.59 7.52 -6.51
CA ARG A 238 19.53 6.06 -6.47
C ARG A 238 18.39 5.58 -5.57
N ILE A 239 18.23 6.18 -4.39
CA ILE A 239 17.14 5.84 -3.46
C ILE A 239 15.77 6.16 -4.09
N ILE A 240 15.62 7.31 -4.73
CA ILE A 240 14.33 7.72 -5.32
C ILE A 240 13.99 6.90 -6.55
N PHE A 241 14.98 6.56 -7.38
CA PHE A 241 14.81 5.68 -8.52
C PHE A 241 14.47 4.25 -8.08
N SER A 242 15.11 3.73 -7.03
CA SER A 242 14.73 2.46 -6.40
C SER A 242 13.31 2.50 -5.86
N PHE A 243 12.88 3.61 -5.25
CA PHE A 243 11.51 3.80 -4.79
C PHE A 243 10.49 3.82 -5.93
N LEU A 244 10.81 4.48 -7.05
CA LEU A 244 9.99 4.49 -8.26
C LEU A 244 9.87 3.08 -8.85
N LEU A 245 10.98 2.34 -8.94
CA LEU A 245 10.98 0.96 -9.41
C LEU A 245 10.15 0.05 -8.50
N LEU A 246 10.25 0.21 -7.17
CA LEU A 246 9.42 -0.51 -6.21
C LEU A 246 7.94 -0.18 -6.37
N PHE A 247 7.59 1.09 -6.60
CA PHE A 247 6.21 1.52 -6.85
C PHE A 247 5.65 0.98 -8.18
N LEU A 248 6.46 0.97 -9.23
CA LEU A 248 6.12 0.37 -10.52
C LEU A 248 5.97 -1.15 -10.41
N PHE A 249 6.86 -1.81 -9.68
CA PHE A 249 6.79 -3.24 -9.40
C PHE A 249 5.55 -3.59 -8.60
N TYR A 250 5.21 -2.79 -7.58
CA TYR A 250 3.94 -2.92 -6.85
C TYR A 250 2.75 -2.84 -7.81
N PHE A 251 2.69 -1.79 -8.64
CA PHE A 251 1.59 -1.61 -9.57
C PHE A 251 1.49 -2.77 -10.56
N LEU A 252 2.63 -3.28 -11.05
CA LEU A 252 2.70 -4.43 -11.94
C LEU A 252 2.21 -5.71 -11.26
N CYS A 253 2.66 -6.01 -10.04
CA CYS A 253 2.17 -7.14 -9.25
C CYS A 253 0.66 -7.04 -9.00
N PHE A 254 0.15 -5.85 -8.67
CA PHE A 254 -1.26 -5.61 -8.48
C PHE A 254 -2.07 -5.81 -9.77
N LEU A 255 -1.57 -5.35 -10.92
CA LEU A 255 -2.19 -5.60 -12.21
C LEU A 255 -2.22 -7.09 -12.53
N ILE A 256 -1.10 -7.79 -12.36
CA ILE A 256 -1.01 -9.24 -12.59
C ILE A 256 -2.02 -9.99 -11.71
N LEU A 257 -2.12 -9.64 -10.43
CA LEU A 257 -3.08 -10.23 -9.48
C LEU A 257 -4.54 -9.87 -9.80
N SER A 258 -4.78 -8.67 -10.34
CA SER A 258 -6.13 -8.25 -10.74
C SER A 258 -6.55 -8.87 -12.06
N PHE A 259 -5.61 -9.14 -12.99
CA PHE A 259 -5.85 -9.85 -14.23
C PHE A 259 -5.90 -11.37 -14.03
N SER A 260 -5.21 -11.93 -13.02
CA SER A 260 -5.28 -13.36 -12.71
C SER A 260 -6.67 -13.79 -12.22
N ARG A 261 -7.52 -12.86 -11.80
CA ARG A 261 -8.94 -13.12 -11.50
C ARG A 261 -9.79 -13.45 -12.74
N PHE A 262 -9.28 -13.18 -13.95
CA PHE A 262 -9.90 -13.60 -15.21
C PHE A 262 -9.54 -15.03 -15.62
N LEU A 263 -8.58 -15.67 -14.93
CA LEU A 263 -8.33 -17.09 -15.12
C LEU A 263 -9.47 -17.88 -14.45
N PRO A 264 -10.01 -18.94 -15.09
CA PRO A 264 -11.10 -19.74 -14.54
C PRO A 264 -10.70 -20.27 -13.16
N GLY A 265 -11.27 -19.66 -12.12
CA GLY A 265 -10.80 -19.81 -10.75
C GLY A 265 -11.39 -21.05 -10.10
N THR A 266 -10.59 -22.08 -9.91
CA THR A 266 -10.88 -23.13 -8.92
C THR A 266 -10.70 -22.54 -7.51
N LYS A 267 -11.30 -23.17 -6.48
CA LYS A 267 -11.12 -22.80 -5.06
C LYS A 267 -9.65 -22.53 -4.70
N ILE A 268 -8.74 -23.30 -5.29
CA ILE A 268 -7.28 -23.20 -5.11
C ILE A 268 -6.70 -21.89 -5.65
N ALA A 269 -7.18 -21.40 -6.80
CA ALA A 269 -6.70 -20.13 -7.36
C ALA A 269 -7.07 -18.93 -6.46
N ARG A 270 -8.26 -18.96 -5.85
CA ARG A 270 -8.70 -17.91 -4.90
C ARG A 270 -7.86 -17.92 -3.63
N ILE A 271 -7.60 -19.12 -3.08
CA ILE A 271 -6.68 -19.36 -1.96
C ILE A 271 -5.29 -18.78 -2.24
N ILE A 272 -4.69 -19.09 -3.39
CA ILE A 272 -3.37 -18.57 -3.78
C ILE A 272 -3.39 -17.04 -3.90
N GLY A 273 -4.45 -16.48 -4.49
CA GLY A 273 -4.61 -15.03 -4.60
C GLY A 273 -4.62 -14.31 -3.24
N VAL A 274 -5.29 -14.89 -2.24
CA VAL A 274 -5.33 -14.36 -0.87
C VAL A 274 -3.92 -14.32 -0.26
N VAL A 275 -3.16 -15.42 -0.35
CA VAL A 275 -1.78 -15.48 0.18
C VAL A 275 -0.89 -14.42 -0.50
N ILE A 276 -0.91 -14.34 -1.83
CA ILE A 276 -0.09 -13.36 -2.56
C ILE A 276 -0.43 -11.93 -2.14
N THR A 277 -1.71 -11.63 -1.95
CA THR A 277 -2.18 -10.30 -1.53
C THR A 277 -1.69 -9.94 -0.12
N MET A 278 -1.79 -10.89 0.82
CA MET A 278 -1.32 -10.73 2.19
C MET A 278 0.20 -10.56 2.26
N SER A 279 0.96 -11.45 1.61
CA SER A 279 2.40 -11.35 1.42
C SER A 279 2.81 -9.98 0.89
N TYR A 280 2.11 -9.47 -0.12
CA TYR A 280 2.36 -8.13 -0.67
C TYR A 280 2.16 -7.03 0.38
N LEU A 281 1.03 -7.04 1.11
CA LEU A 281 0.71 -6.04 2.14
C LEU A 281 1.74 -6.02 3.27
N VAL A 282 2.19 -7.20 3.69
CA VAL A 282 3.26 -7.36 4.67
C VAL A 282 4.57 -6.79 4.13
N GLY A 283 4.98 -7.22 2.93
CA GLY A 283 6.22 -6.79 2.29
C GLY A 283 6.30 -5.27 2.10
N ASP A 284 5.23 -4.66 1.64
CA ASP A 284 5.18 -3.20 1.45
C ASP A 284 5.31 -2.43 2.78
N SER A 285 4.75 -2.99 3.87
CA SER A 285 4.86 -2.40 5.21
C SER A 285 6.30 -2.48 5.75
N PHE A 286 7.02 -3.57 5.47
CA PHE A 286 8.45 -3.69 5.76
C PHE A 286 9.28 -2.68 4.95
N ILE A 287 9.01 -2.54 3.66
CA ILE A 287 9.68 -1.54 2.81
C ILE A 287 9.48 -0.14 3.40
N LEU A 288 8.26 0.19 3.83
CA LEU A 288 7.95 1.49 4.45
C LEU A 288 8.79 1.76 5.72
N ILE A 289 9.01 0.75 6.57
CA ILE A 289 9.90 0.86 7.73
C ILE A 289 11.33 1.15 7.30
N LEU A 290 11.85 0.38 6.33
CA LEU A 290 13.24 0.48 5.87
C LEU A 290 13.54 1.82 5.21
N CYS A 291 12.55 2.40 4.54
CA CYS A 291 12.71 3.65 3.82
C CYS A 291 12.56 4.89 4.69
N ASN A 292 11.83 4.81 5.81
CA ASN A 292 11.68 5.94 6.73
C ASN A 292 12.76 5.87 7.82
N ASN A 293 13.70 6.84 7.82
CA ASN A 293 14.82 6.84 8.76
C ASN A 293 14.40 6.77 10.24
N LYS A 294 13.30 7.43 10.63
CA LYS A 294 12.78 7.42 12.00
C LYS A 294 12.27 6.03 12.39
N LEU A 295 11.46 5.41 11.52
CA LEU A 295 10.95 4.05 11.73
C LEU A 295 12.09 3.03 11.73
N LYS A 296 13.01 3.12 10.77
CA LYS A 296 14.20 2.26 10.67
C LYS A 296 15.06 2.33 11.92
N GLN A 297 15.41 3.53 12.39
CA GLN A 297 16.24 3.69 13.59
C GLN A 297 15.56 3.10 14.83
N THR A 298 14.25 3.32 14.98
CA THR A 298 13.47 2.77 16.10
C THR A 298 13.39 1.24 16.01
N PHE A 299 13.21 0.69 14.81
CA PHE A 299 13.18 -0.75 14.57
C PHE A 299 14.52 -1.41 14.89
N VAL A 300 15.63 -0.83 14.43
CA VAL A 300 16.98 -1.30 14.74
C VAL A 300 17.30 -1.21 16.23
N ALA A 301 16.83 -0.16 16.92
CA ALA A 301 17.02 -0.02 18.36
C ALA A 301 16.24 -1.06 19.19
N MET A 302 15.16 -1.63 18.64
CA MET A 302 14.40 -2.72 19.27
C MET A 302 14.98 -4.10 19.00
N LEU A 303 15.77 -4.26 17.92
CA LEU A 303 16.54 -5.48 17.71
C LEU A 303 17.65 -5.52 18.77
N PRO A 304 17.75 -6.57 19.61
CA PRO A 304 18.73 -6.62 20.68
C PRO A 304 20.14 -6.40 20.13
N CYS A 305 20.78 -5.28 20.52
CA CYS A 305 22.23 -5.17 20.50
C CYS A 305 22.79 -6.04 21.62
N GLU A 306 22.77 -7.36 21.42
CA GLU A 306 23.59 -8.29 22.17
C GLU A 306 24.96 -8.35 21.48
N CYS A 307 25.74 -7.29 21.65
CA CYS A 307 27.18 -7.38 21.53
C CYS A 307 27.75 -6.38 22.53
N GLY A 308 27.95 -6.88 23.76
CA GLY A 308 28.42 -6.11 24.88
C GLY A 308 29.79 -5.49 24.59
N HIS A 309 29.85 -4.16 24.62
CA HIS A 309 31.09 -3.50 24.96
C HIS A 309 31.38 -3.80 26.44
N LEU A 310 32.10 -4.89 26.70
CA LEU A 310 32.86 -5.05 27.93
C LEU A 310 33.80 -3.85 28.05
N LYS A 311 33.46 -2.92 28.95
CA LYS A 311 34.39 -1.89 29.42
C LYS A 311 35.61 -2.62 29.99
N PRO A 312 36.85 -2.36 29.52
CA PRO A 312 38.02 -2.80 30.24
C PRO A 312 38.03 -2.08 31.61
N GLY A 313 38.18 -2.87 32.67
CA GLY A 313 38.09 -2.39 34.05
C GLY A 313 38.97 -1.18 34.32
N SER A 314 38.37 -0.11 34.83
CA SER A 314 39.12 0.96 35.46
C SER A 314 39.76 0.41 36.74
N LYS A 315 41.09 0.35 36.76
CA LYS A 315 41.86 0.20 37.99
C LYS A 315 41.40 1.27 38.98
N GLY A 316 40.95 0.85 40.16
CA GLY A 316 40.71 1.77 41.28
C GLY A 316 42.05 2.29 41.81
N PRO A 317 42.13 3.56 42.26
CA PRO A 317 43.14 4.00 43.20
C PRO A 317 42.66 3.77 44.65
N PHE A 318 43.53 4.07 45.62
CA PHE A 318 43.42 3.99 47.09
C PHE A 318 44.14 2.75 47.68
N ALA A 319 45.41 2.84 48.08
CA ALA A 319 46.02 3.58 49.20
C ALA A 319 45.98 2.79 50.53
N SER A 320 47.16 2.31 50.91
CA SER A 320 47.71 2.32 52.28
C SER A 320 49.23 2.27 52.17
#